data_AF-A0A660QHW1-F1
#
_entry.id   AF-A0A660QHW1-F1
#
_cell.length_a   1.000
_cell.length_b   1.000
_cell.length_c   1.000
_cell.angle_alpha   90.00
_cell.angle_beta   90.00
_cell.angle_gamma   90.00
#
_symmetry.space_group_name_H-M   'P 1'
#
loop_
_entity.id
_entity.type
_entity.pdbx_description
1 polymer ?
#
loop_
_entity_poly.entity_id
_entity_poly.type
_entity_poly.pdbx_seq_one_letter_code
_entity_poly.pdbx_strand_id
1 'polypeptide(L)'
;MKVYVKTYGCQMNLSDTEVISGILAKNGFSITQDLSDADIAILNTCVVRQKSQDKFHTMLGILKKMKKSGALKLIGIAGCGANLEGSELLSRGADFVLGSRSISEIHSVVQRALKGEKVVFLEDKICSISSETPRLRSSRFHAWITIIHGCNRFCTYCIVPYTRGREHSREMADI
;
A
#
# COMPACT_ATOMS: atom_id res chain seq x y z
N MET A 1 -0.84 -7.41 17.28
CA MET A 1 0.03 -6.30 16.82
C MET A 1 -0.83 -5.24 16.17
N LYS A 2 -0.52 -3.98 16.40
CA LYS A 2 -1.28 -2.84 15.86
C LYS A 2 -0.63 -2.29 14.59
N VAL A 3 -1.43 -2.02 13.57
CA VAL A 3 -0.97 -1.52 12.26
C VAL A 3 -1.59 -0.17 11.97
N TYR A 4 -0.74 0.81 11.70
CA TYR A 4 -1.14 2.12 11.20
C TYR A 4 -0.95 2.16 9.68
N VAL A 5 -2.00 2.52 8.94
CA VAL A 5 -1.92 2.67 7.47
C VAL A 5 -2.17 4.14 7.10
N LYS A 6 -1.16 4.79 6.53
CA LYS A 6 -1.27 6.16 6.04
C LYS A 6 -1.37 6.17 4.52
N THR A 7 -2.46 6.72 4.02
CA THR A 7 -2.70 6.86 2.58
C THR A 7 -2.25 8.24 2.09
N TYR A 8 -1.49 8.25 1.00
CA TYR A 8 -1.17 9.42 0.20
C TYR A 8 -1.64 9.18 -1.23
N GLY A 9 -2.40 10.13 -1.80
CA GLY A 9 -2.77 10.06 -3.21
C GLY A 9 -4.25 10.26 -3.47
N CYS A 10 -4.83 9.30 -4.20
CA CYS A 10 -6.15 9.41 -4.81
C CYS A 10 -7.16 8.41 -4.22
N GLN A 11 -8.36 8.40 -4.79
CA GLN A 11 -9.46 7.51 -4.43
C GLN A 11 -9.09 6.02 -4.56
N MET A 12 -8.30 5.68 -5.57
CA MET A 12 -7.81 4.31 -5.76
C MET A 12 -6.90 3.88 -4.60
N ASN A 13 -6.01 4.77 -4.12
CA ASN A 13 -5.21 4.47 -2.93
C ASN A 13 -6.07 4.33 -1.67
N LEU A 14 -7.21 5.04 -1.55
CA LEU A 14 -8.14 4.85 -0.44
C LEU A 14 -8.78 3.45 -0.50
N SER A 15 -9.27 3.02 -1.68
CA SER A 15 -9.78 1.66 -1.90
C SER A 15 -8.72 0.60 -1.58
N ASP A 16 -7.49 0.79 -2.07
CA ASP A 16 -6.34 -0.07 -1.80
C ASP A 16 -6.06 -0.18 -0.29
N THR A 17 -6.17 0.92 0.46
CA THR A 17 -6.00 0.92 1.92
C THR A 17 -7.10 0.16 2.65
N GLU A 18 -8.34 0.20 2.18
CA GLU A 18 -9.43 -0.60 2.76
C GLU A 18 -9.15 -2.10 2.58
N VAL A 19 -8.63 -2.50 1.41
CA VAL A 19 -8.19 -3.88 1.15
C VAL A 19 -7.02 -4.27 2.06
N ILE A 20 -5.96 -3.46 2.13
CA ILE A 20 -4.81 -3.70 3.01
C ILE A 20 -5.28 -3.93 4.45
N SER A 21 -6.12 -3.02 4.94
CA SER A 21 -6.61 -3.02 6.31
C SER A 21 -7.52 -4.23 6.57
N GLY A 22 -8.37 -4.58 5.61
CA GLY A 22 -9.26 -5.74 5.71
C GLY A 22 -8.51 -7.07 5.72
N ILE A 23 -7.53 -7.24 4.84
CA ILE A 23 -6.68 -8.45 4.79
C ILE A 23 -5.92 -8.60 6.10
N LEU A 24 -5.29 -7.53 6.59
CA LEU A 24 -4.55 -7.58 7.85
C LEU A 24 -5.48 -7.85 9.04
N ALA A 25 -6.64 -7.21 9.10
CA ALA A 25 -7.62 -7.44 10.16
C ALA A 25 -8.13 -8.88 10.20
N LYS A 26 -8.44 -9.46 9.05
CA LYS A 26 -8.85 -10.88 8.94
C LYS A 26 -7.75 -11.84 9.43
N ASN A 27 -6.49 -11.44 9.35
CA ASN A 27 -5.33 -12.23 9.79
C ASN A 27 -4.81 -11.83 11.18
N GLY A 28 -5.66 -11.26 12.04
CA GLY A 28 -5.37 -11.06 13.47
C GLY A 28 -4.59 -9.79 13.83
N PHE A 29 -4.39 -8.88 12.87
CA PHE A 29 -3.84 -7.55 13.15
C PHE A 29 -4.95 -6.58 13.57
N SER A 30 -4.64 -5.63 14.45
CA SER A 30 -5.57 -4.57 14.81
C SER A 30 -5.20 -3.28 14.08
N ILE A 31 -6.12 -2.69 13.33
CA ILE A 31 -5.85 -1.43 12.62
C ILE A 31 -6.05 -0.26 13.58
N THR A 32 -5.06 0.64 13.66
CA THR A 32 -5.11 1.84 14.50
C THR A 32 -5.02 3.11 13.64
N GLN A 33 -5.65 4.19 14.12
CA GLN A 33 -5.53 5.54 13.54
C GLN A 33 -4.45 6.38 14.22
N ASP A 34 -3.90 5.89 15.34
CA ASP A 34 -2.84 6.56 16.07
C ASP A 34 -1.49 5.91 15.73
N LEU A 35 -0.59 6.71 15.19
CA LEU A 35 0.77 6.28 14.85
C LEU A 35 1.60 5.94 16.11
N SER A 36 1.32 6.58 17.24
CA SER A 36 2.07 6.36 18.49
C SER A 36 1.79 5.00 19.13
N ASP A 37 0.65 4.40 18.80
CA ASP A 37 0.18 3.09 19.29
C ASP A 37 0.45 1.96 18.29
N ALA A 38 1.18 2.23 17.20
CA ALA A 38 1.41 1.28 16.12
C ALA A 38 2.68 0.44 16.34
N ASP A 39 2.59 -0.86 16.14
CA ASP A 39 3.77 -1.73 16.00
C ASP A 39 4.34 -1.66 14.57
N ILE A 40 3.46 -1.51 13.58
CA ILE A 40 3.79 -1.52 12.14
C ILE A 40 3.16 -0.29 11.50
N ALA A 41 3.93 0.44 10.71
CA ALA A 41 3.42 1.56 9.92
C ALA A 41 3.56 1.25 8.42
N ILE A 42 2.45 1.38 7.69
CA ILE A 42 2.40 1.16 6.24
C ILE A 42 2.04 2.49 5.58
N LEU A 43 2.88 2.96 4.65
CA LEU A 43 2.59 4.12 3.83
C LEU A 43 2.10 3.64 2.46
N ASN A 44 0.83 3.83 2.14
CA ASN A 44 0.27 3.58 0.81
C ASN A 44 0.38 4.84 -0.04
N THR A 45 1.18 4.79 -1.10
CA THR A 45 1.72 5.97 -1.78
C THR A 45 1.22 6.11 -3.22
N CYS A 46 1.28 7.35 -3.69
CA CYS A 46 0.95 7.75 -5.06
C CYS A 46 2.10 8.59 -5.62
N VAL A 47 2.38 8.42 -6.91
CA VAL A 47 3.44 9.15 -7.63
C VAL A 47 2.91 10.03 -8.75
N VAL A 48 1.58 10.14 -8.88
CA VAL A 48 0.97 11.01 -9.90
C VAL A 48 1.13 12.49 -9.55
N ARG A 49 1.26 12.83 -8.26
CA ARG A 49 1.40 14.22 -7.78
C ARG A 49 2.65 14.36 -6.92
N GLN A 50 3.57 15.25 -7.32
CA GLN A 50 4.83 15.53 -6.62
C GLN A 50 4.64 15.76 -5.10
N LYS A 51 3.68 16.63 -4.74
CA LYS A 51 3.37 16.95 -3.34
C LYS A 51 3.01 15.73 -2.48
N SER A 52 2.45 14.68 -3.07
CA SER A 52 2.17 13.43 -2.34
C SER A 52 3.46 12.64 -2.08
N GLN A 53 4.40 12.63 -3.04
CA GLN A 53 5.69 11.99 -2.90
C GLN A 53 6.56 12.69 -1.84
N ASP A 54 6.60 14.03 -1.85
CA ASP A 54 7.36 14.80 -0.86
C ASP A 54 6.86 14.54 0.57
N LYS A 55 5.54 14.51 0.76
CA LYS A 55 4.90 14.17 2.04
C LYS A 55 5.20 12.75 2.49
N PHE A 56 5.22 11.81 1.55
CA PHE A 56 5.58 10.43 1.80
C PHE A 56 7.03 10.32 2.31
N HIS A 57 8.01 10.92 1.63
CA HIS A 57 9.41 10.89 2.06
C HIS A 57 9.61 11.54 3.42
N THR A 58 8.92 12.66 3.67
CA THR A 58 8.93 13.33 4.98
C THR A 58 8.46 12.39 6.09
N MET A 59 7.34 11.70 5.86
CA MET A 59 6.80 10.72 6.81
C MET A 59 7.72 9.51 6.99
N LEU A 60 8.31 8.97 5.92
CA LEU A 60 9.29 7.89 6.01
C LEU A 60 10.48 8.29 6.92
N GLY A 61 10.96 9.52 6.81
CA GLY A 61 11.99 10.06 7.70
C GLY A 61 11.58 10.08 9.17
N ILE A 62 10.32 10.42 9.48
CA ILE A 62 9.75 10.37 10.84
C ILE A 62 9.69 8.92 11.34
N LEU A 63 9.15 8.01 10.54
CA LEU A 63 9.03 6.59 10.89
C LEU A 63 10.39 5.95 11.16
N LYS A 64 11.43 6.30 10.39
CA LYS A 64 12.80 5.82 10.64
C LYS A 64 13.29 6.20 12.04
N LYS A 65 13.03 7.44 12.48
CA LYS A 65 13.41 7.91 13.81
C LYS A 65 12.66 7.13 14.89
N MET A 66 11.35 6.93 14.72
CA MET A 66 10.53 6.13 15.64
C MET A 66 10.98 4.66 15.71
N LYS A 67 11.35 4.08 14.56
CA LYS A 67 11.90 2.72 14.52
C LYS A 67 13.25 2.64 15.24
N LYS A 68 14.13 3.62 15.04
CA LYS A 68 15.44 3.67 15.73
C LYS A 68 15.30 3.81 17.25
N SER A 69 14.26 4.50 17.73
CA SER A 69 13.95 4.60 19.16
C SER A 69 13.18 3.40 19.72
N GLY A 70 12.91 2.36 18.91
CA GLY A 70 12.17 1.17 19.32
C GLY A 70 10.65 1.36 19.43
N ALA A 71 10.12 2.53 19.10
CA ALA A 71 8.67 2.83 19.15
C ALA A 71 7.90 2.19 17.98
N LEU A 72 8.61 1.72 16.95
CA LEU A 72 8.03 1.07 15.77
C LEU A 72 8.86 -0.14 15.39
N LYS A 73 8.22 -1.28 15.10
CA LYS A 73 8.92 -2.52 14.72
C LYS A 73 9.18 -2.59 13.22
N LEU A 74 8.18 -2.24 12.41
CA LEU A 74 8.25 -2.37 10.95
C LEU A 74 7.72 -1.15 10.20
N ILE A 75 8.35 -0.86 9.07
CA ILE A 75 7.97 0.17 8.11
C ILE A 75 7.70 -0.50 6.76
N GLY A 76 6.48 -0.39 6.25
CA GLY A 76 6.08 -0.87 4.94
C GLY A 76 5.79 0.27 3.98
N ILE A 77 6.20 0.13 2.72
CA ILE A 77 5.76 1.03 1.65
C ILE A 77 4.91 0.24 0.67
N ALA A 78 3.73 0.75 0.34
CA ALA A 78 2.82 0.17 -0.62
C ALA A 78 2.41 1.17 -1.70
N GLY A 79 1.81 0.69 -2.79
CA GLY A 79 1.17 1.52 -3.80
C GLY A 79 2.09 1.89 -4.97
N CYS A 80 1.77 2.97 -5.69
CA CYS A 80 2.46 3.31 -6.94
C CYS A 80 3.90 3.78 -6.71
N GLY A 81 4.20 4.40 -5.56
CA GLY A 81 5.57 4.76 -5.20
C GLY A 81 6.46 3.56 -4.95
N ALA A 82 5.89 2.47 -4.43
CA ALA A 82 6.60 1.20 -4.30
C ALA A 82 6.99 0.62 -5.67
N ASN A 83 6.13 0.73 -6.69
CA ASN A 83 6.47 0.30 -8.06
C ASN A 83 7.54 1.18 -8.73
N LEU A 84 7.58 2.48 -8.40
CA LEU A 84 8.53 3.40 -9.02
C LEU A 84 9.93 3.29 -8.41
N GLU A 85 10.03 3.32 -7.07
CA GLU A 85 11.32 3.37 -6.36
C GLU A 85 11.83 1.97 -5.96
N GLY A 86 10.94 0.98 -5.86
CA GLY A 86 11.29 -0.42 -5.66
C GLY A 86 12.24 -0.66 -4.50
N SER A 87 13.38 -1.31 -4.78
CA SER A 87 14.38 -1.70 -3.77
C SER A 87 15.10 -0.51 -3.12
N GLU A 88 15.11 0.67 -3.75
CA GLU A 88 15.73 1.86 -3.17
C GLU A 88 15.08 2.26 -1.83
N LEU A 89 13.78 1.98 -1.70
CA LEU A 89 13.02 2.23 -0.48
C LEU A 89 13.53 1.42 0.73
N LEU A 90 14.09 0.22 0.49
CA LEU A 90 14.71 -0.58 1.56
C LEU A 90 15.94 0.13 2.12
N SER A 91 16.81 0.63 1.24
CA SER A 91 17.98 1.44 1.63
C SER A 91 17.56 2.74 2.33
N ARG A 92 16.39 3.27 1.96
CA ARG A 92 15.77 4.43 2.61
C ARG A 92 15.07 4.09 3.92
N GLY A 93 15.09 2.85 4.41
CA GLY A 93 14.63 2.48 5.75
C GLY A 93 13.32 1.71 5.82
N ALA A 94 12.72 1.36 4.69
CA ALA A 94 11.62 0.41 4.66
C ALA A 94 12.10 -1.01 4.98
N ASP A 95 11.21 -1.83 5.53
CA ASP A 95 11.42 -3.26 5.74
C ASP A 95 10.81 -4.09 4.62
N PHE A 96 9.70 -3.60 4.07
CA PHE A 96 9.13 -4.19 2.88
C PHE A 96 8.56 -3.14 1.93
N VAL A 97 8.49 -3.53 0.66
CA VAL A 97 7.97 -2.74 -0.45
C VAL A 97 6.98 -3.59 -1.23
N LEU A 98 5.74 -3.13 -1.35
CA LEU A 98 4.64 -3.84 -1.99
C LEU A 98 4.05 -3.02 -3.14
N GLY A 99 4.11 -3.56 -4.35
CA GLY A 99 3.56 -2.92 -5.53
C GLY A 99 2.04 -2.74 -5.45
N SER A 100 1.53 -1.70 -6.09
CA SER A 100 0.10 -1.40 -6.23
C SER A 100 -0.74 -2.53 -6.86
N ARG A 101 -0.11 -3.45 -7.61
CA ARG A 101 -0.76 -4.62 -8.22
C ARG A 101 -0.62 -5.91 -7.41
N SER A 102 -0.06 -5.81 -6.21
CA SER A 102 0.24 -6.95 -5.33
C SER A 102 -0.38 -6.79 -3.94
N ILE A 103 -1.35 -5.91 -3.78
CA ILE A 103 -1.92 -5.55 -2.46
C ILE A 103 -2.48 -6.75 -1.70
N SER A 104 -3.01 -7.75 -2.41
CA SER A 104 -3.49 -9.02 -1.84
C SER A 104 -2.42 -9.78 -1.05
N GLU A 105 -1.15 -9.62 -1.41
CA GLU A 105 0.00 -10.29 -0.77
C GLU A 105 0.48 -9.61 0.50
N ILE A 106 -0.20 -8.54 0.96
CA ILE A 106 0.24 -7.74 2.11
C ILE A 106 0.47 -8.58 3.37
N HIS A 107 -0.39 -9.57 3.62
CA HIS A 107 -0.24 -10.43 4.79
C HIS A 107 1.06 -11.25 4.72
N SER A 108 1.31 -11.92 3.58
CA SER A 108 2.51 -12.71 3.33
C SER A 108 3.78 -11.87 3.47
N VAL A 109 3.78 -10.68 2.89
CA VAL A 109 4.92 -9.75 2.93
C VAL A 109 5.17 -9.23 4.35
N VAL A 110 4.14 -8.88 5.10
CA VAL A 110 4.27 -8.47 6.50
C VAL A 110 4.84 -9.61 7.35
N GLN A 111 4.38 -10.85 7.17
CA GLN A 111 4.89 -12.00 7.92
C GLN A 111 6.38 -12.27 7.67
N ARG A 112 6.82 -12.17 6.42
CA ARG A 112 8.23 -12.29 6.06
C ARG A 112 9.07 -11.17 6.67
N ALA A 113 8.58 -9.93 6.61
CA ALA A 113 9.24 -8.78 7.22
C ALA A 113 9.35 -8.92 8.76
N LEU A 114 8.33 -9.48 9.42
CA LEU A 114 8.37 -9.79 10.86
C LEU A 114 9.44 -10.82 11.23
N LYS A 115 9.79 -11.73 10.32
CA LYS A 115 10.90 -12.68 10.47
C LYS A 115 12.27 -12.06 10.22
N GLY A 116 12.34 -10.78 9.87
CA GLY A 116 13.57 -10.05 9.59
C GLY A 116 13.99 -10.04 8.11
N GLU A 117 13.18 -10.61 7.20
CA GLU A 117 13.47 -10.53 5.77
C GLU A 117 13.20 -9.11 5.22
N LYS A 118 14.10 -8.62 4.37
CA LYS A 118 13.83 -7.44 3.55
C LYS A 118 13.11 -7.87 2.27
N VAL A 119 11.87 -7.43 2.08
CA VAL A 119 11.01 -7.95 1.00
C VAL A 119 10.67 -6.86 0.01
N VAL A 120 10.90 -7.12 -1.28
CA VAL A 120 10.37 -6.30 -2.38
C VAL A 120 9.47 -7.20 -3.21
N PHE A 121 8.19 -6.87 -3.30
CA PHE A 121 7.20 -7.65 -4.02
C PHE A 121 6.44 -6.76 -5.00
N LEU A 122 6.84 -6.80 -6.27
CA LEU A 122 6.35 -5.91 -7.35
C LEU A 122 5.68 -6.67 -8.50
N GLU A 123 5.42 -7.97 -8.32
CA GLU A 123 4.78 -8.82 -9.31
C GLU A 123 3.34 -8.35 -9.62
N ASP A 124 2.77 -8.88 -10.71
CA ASP A 124 1.37 -8.63 -11.05
C ASP A 124 0.49 -9.74 -10.48
N LYS A 125 -0.32 -9.39 -9.48
CA LYS A 125 -1.31 -10.27 -8.86
C LYS A 125 -2.69 -9.62 -8.86
N ILE A 126 -2.97 -8.71 -9.79
CA ILE A 126 -4.18 -7.89 -9.73
C ILE A 126 -5.47 -8.73 -9.79
N CYS A 127 -5.46 -9.84 -10.53
CA CYS A 127 -6.58 -10.78 -10.66
C CYS A 127 -6.95 -11.48 -9.34
N SER A 128 -6.13 -11.37 -8.29
CA SER A 128 -6.45 -11.93 -6.97
C SER A 128 -7.36 -11.04 -6.13
N ILE A 129 -7.61 -9.79 -6.57
CA ILE A 129 -8.53 -8.87 -5.88
C ILE A 129 -9.91 -8.97 -6.51
N SER A 130 -10.89 -9.31 -5.69
CA SER A 130 -12.30 -9.47 -6.04
C SER A 130 -13.22 -8.77 -5.02
N SER A 131 -14.53 -8.90 -5.23
CA SER A 131 -15.59 -8.50 -4.31
C SER A 131 -15.51 -9.21 -2.96
N GLU A 132 -15.04 -10.45 -2.94
CA GLU A 132 -14.86 -11.27 -1.72
C GLU A 132 -13.60 -10.90 -0.94
N THR A 133 -12.72 -10.08 -1.52
CA THR A 133 -11.48 -9.67 -0.86
C THR A 133 -11.83 -8.86 0.40
N PRO A 134 -11.26 -9.22 1.57
CA PRO A 134 -11.57 -8.52 2.82
C PRO A 134 -11.26 -7.03 2.74
N ARG A 135 -12.23 -6.20 3.14
CA ARG A 135 -12.08 -4.74 3.20
C ARG A 135 -12.50 -4.22 4.57
N LEU A 136 -11.73 -3.30 5.11
CA LEU A 136 -12.11 -2.55 6.30
C LEU A 136 -12.47 -1.12 5.88
N ARG A 137 -13.77 -0.78 5.95
CA ARG A 137 -14.26 0.52 5.50
C ARG A 137 -13.73 1.65 6.35
N SER A 138 -13.24 2.69 5.68
CA SER A 138 -12.75 3.93 6.29
C SER A 138 -13.86 4.94 6.55
N SER A 139 -14.92 4.92 5.73
CA SER A 139 -16.10 5.78 5.88
C SER A 139 -17.37 4.95 6.06
N ARG A 140 -18.30 5.47 6.87
CA ARG A 140 -19.65 4.90 7.04
C ARG A 140 -20.59 5.25 5.88
N PHE A 141 -20.33 6.33 5.16
CA PHE A 141 -21.29 6.92 4.22
C PHE A 141 -20.97 6.66 2.75
N HIS A 142 -19.70 6.46 2.40
CA HIS A 142 -19.28 6.18 1.02
C HIS A 142 -18.19 5.10 0.97
N ALA A 143 -18.02 4.49 -0.20
CA ALA A 143 -16.96 3.53 -0.50
C ALA A 143 -16.44 3.77 -1.92
N TRP A 144 -15.16 3.45 -2.15
CA TRP A 144 -14.54 3.53 -3.47
C TRP A 144 -14.43 2.13 -4.05
N ILE A 145 -15.07 1.90 -5.19
CA ILE A 145 -15.02 0.62 -5.90
C ILE A 145 -14.13 0.80 -7.11
N THR A 146 -13.04 0.04 -7.15
CA THR A 146 -12.18 -0.01 -8.32
C THR A 146 -12.83 -0.95 -9.33
N ILE A 147 -13.17 -0.44 -10.51
CA ILE A 147 -13.74 -1.23 -11.62
C ILE A 147 -12.69 -1.56 -12.68
N ILE A 148 -11.65 -0.72 -12.77
CA ILE A 148 -10.55 -0.83 -13.74
C ILE A 148 -9.25 -0.51 -13.02
N HIS A 149 -8.23 -1.29 -13.31
CA HIS A 149 -6.85 -1.04 -12.92
C HIS A 149 -6.00 -0.72 -14.14
N GLY A 150 -4.92 0.06 -13.97
CA GLY A 150 -4.00 0.37 -15.07
C GLY A 150 -4.57 1.32 -16.12
N CYS A 151 -3.83 1.53 -17.20
CA CYS A 151 -4.24 2.37 -18.33
C CYS A 151 -3.46 2.00 -19.60
N ASN A 152 -4.15 1.90 -20.74
CA ASN A 152 -3.52 1.64 -22.04
C ASN A 152 -3.13 2.93 -22.80
N ARG A 153 -3.37 4.11 -22.22
CA ARG A 153 -2.99 5.39 -22.82
C ARG A 153 -1.62 5.84 -22.34
N PHE A 154 -0.68 5.95 -23.28
CA PHE A 154 0.69 6.39 -23.06
C PHE A 154 0.83 7.89 -23.27
N CYS A 155 0.10 8.68 -22.48
CA CYS A 155 0.27 10.14 -22.47
C CYS A 155 1.70 10.49 -22.03
N THR A 156 2.31 11.48 -22.68
CA THR A 156 3.73 11.88 -22.45
C THR A 156 4.06 12.25 -21.00
N TYR A 157 3.05 12.66 -20.22
CA TYR A 157 3.19 13.07 -18.83
C TYR A 157 2.72 12.02 -17.81
N CYS A 158 2.14 10.89 -18.25
CA CYS A 158 1.42 9.98 -17.35
C CYS A 158 2.28 8.77 -16.95
N ILE A 159 2.49 8.60 -15.64
CA ILE A 159 3.26 7.49 -15.06
C ILE A 159 2.43 6.22 -14.80
N VAL A 160 1.11 6.28 -14.98
CA VAL A 160 0.18 5.20 -14.62
C VAL A 160 0.46 3.88 -15.36
N PRO A 161 0.72 3.85 -16.69
CA PRO A 161 0.99 2.59 -17.40
C PRO A 161 2.20 1.81 -16.84
N TYR A 162 3.17 2.51 -16.25
CA TYR A 162 4.38 1.91 -15.69
C TYR A 162 4.20 1.45 -14.24
N THR A 163 3.38 2.17 -13.46
CA THR A 163 3.22 1.90 -12.03
C THR A 163 2.04 0.99 -11.71
N ARG A 164 0.96 1.06 -12.50
CA ARG A 164 -0.24 0.22 -12.36
C ARG A 164 -0.45 -0.74 -13.54
N GLY A 165 0.45 -0.75 -14.53
CA GLY A 165 0.39 -1.68 -15.66
C GLY A 165 -0.66 -1.31 -16.71
N ARG A 166 -0.88 -2.26 -17.63
CA ARG A 166 -1.92 -2.18 -18.66
C ARG A 166 -3.31 -2.22 -18.03
N GLU A 167 -4.28 -1.73 -18.80
CA GLU A 167 -5.67 -1.74 -18.37
C GLU A 167 -6.17 -3.16 -18.11
N HIS A 168 -6.80 -3.35 -16.97
CA HIS A 168 -7.48 -4.58 -16.58
C HIS A 168 -8.82 -4.20 -15.93
N SER A 169 -9.90 -4.56 -16.60
CA SER A 169 -11.27 -4.37 -16.09
C SER A 169 -11.68 -5.54 -15.22
N ARG A 170 -12.48 -5.28 -14.20
CA ARG A 170 -13.15 -6.34 -13.43
C ARG A 170 -14.39 -6.81 -14.19
N GLU A 171 -14.71 -8.09 -14.01
CA GLU A 171 -15.94 -8.67 -14.55
C GLU A 171 -17.17 -8.01 -13.92
N MET A 172 -18.25 -7.85 -14.71
CA MET A 172 -19.47 -7.17 -14.24
C MET A 172 -20.08 -7.85 -13.01
N ALA A 173 -19.98 -9.18 -12.92
CA ALA A 173 -20.48 -9.95 -11.77
C ALA A 173 -19.68 -9.71 -10.49
N ASP A 174 -18.46 -9.17 -10.59
CA ASP A 174 -17.57 -8.89 -9.46
C ASP A 174 -17.68 -7.43 -8.97
N ILE A 175 -18.33 -6.55 -9.72
CA ILE A 175 -18.42 -5.11 -9.43
C ILE A 175 -19.62 -4.79 -8.53
#